data_AF-A0A355A4Q4-F1
#
_entry.id   AF-A0A355A4Q4-F1
#
_cell.length_a   1.000
_cell.length_b   1.000
_cell.length_c   1.000
_cell.angle_alpha   90.00
_cell.angle_beta   90.00
_cell.angle_gamma   90.00
#
_symmetry.space_group_name_H-M   'P 1'
#
loop_
_entity.id
_entity.type
_entity.pdbx_description
1 polymer ?
#
loop_
_entity_poly.entity_id
_entity_poly.type
_entity_poly.pdbx_seq_one_letter_code
_entity_poly.pdbx_strand_id
1 'polypeptide(L)'
;IGKWLLYVSSNARYFYSRETKMENQSLARSAETNGELKQIINVVPYEGIRKQSGGKMPWFGGDPTVYGWAETDFSLYSGSHAGIFGALFEPTNQEGILKIDLLATQLTKGKAYPTYLLYNPYTTAKKVIYQVKGEGSVDLYDTVTNRVVQRAVLNETTLIIPPDGAVVIVEIPEKAEVIRRGLNNYTNGIYLSSNRSTVSFKNLNNFDTVSGQFTIELVITGNFEDAIKEADLYIGNELFRLTDNMVRLDTRNFERGAKKVTAKVITAHGLSDESTLRLYFE
;
A
#
# COMPACT_ATOMS: atom_id res chain seq x y z
N ILE A 1 -0.19 0.91 0.89
CA ILE A 1 -0.72 -0.15 0.00
C ILE A 1 -1.08 0.40 -1.38
N GLY A 2 -2.00 1.37 -1.51
CA GLY A 2 -2.41 1.91 -2.82
C GLY A 2 -1.25 2.41 -3.70
N LYS A 3 -0.34 3.21 -3.12
CA LYS A 3 0.92 3.63 -3.77
C LYS A 3 1.75 2.45 -4.30
N TRP A 4 1.90 1.39 -3.49
CA TRP A 4 2.64 0.18 -3.90
C TRP A 4 1.93 -0.55 -5.03
N LEU A 5 0.61 -0.75 -4.95
CA LEU A 5 -0.18 -1.42 -6.00
C LEU A 5 -0.13 -0.66 -7.32
N LEU A 6 -0.16 0.67 -7.29
CA LEU A 6 0.02 1.51 -8.48
C LEU A 6 1.42 1.33 -9.12
N TYR A 7 2.47 1.27 -8.29
CA TYR A 7 3.81 0.99 -8.81
C TYR A 7 3.93 -0.43 -9.37
N VAL A 8 3.32 -1.42 -8.73
CA VAL A 8 3.29 -2.80 -9.23
C VAL A 8 2.58 -2.88 -10.58
N SER A 9 1.39 -2.31 -10.71
CA SER A 9 0.63 -2.35 -11.98
C SER A 9 1.38 -1.65 -13.11
N SER A 10 2.07 -0.54 -12.82
CA SER A 10 2.92 0.13 -13.78
C SER A 10 4.15 -0.71 -14.13
N ASN A 11 4.92 -1.15 -13.14
CA ASN A 11 6.27 -1.69 -13.37
C ASN A 11 6.27 -3.15 -13.83
N ALA A 12 5.21 -3.93 -13.55
CA ALA A 12 5.10 -5.31 -14.00
C ALA A 12 5.20 -5.46 -15.53
N ARG A 13 4.81 -4.42 -16.29
CA ARG A 13 4.91 -4.42 -17.76
C ARG A 13 6.34 -4.63 -18.25
N TYR A 14 7.35 -4.15 -17.52
CA TYR A 14 8.75 -4.22 -17.93
C TYR A 14 9.33 -5.64 -17.93
N PHE A 15 8.61 -6.62 -17.39
CA PHE A 15 8.99 -8.02 -17.53
C PHE A 15 8.59 -8.60 -18.90
N TYR A 16 7.76 -7.91 -19.68
CA TYR A 16 7.39 -8.34 -21.02
C TYR A 16 8.31 -7.71 -22.06
N SER A 17 8.82 -8.54 -22.97
CA SER A 17 9.78 -8.13 -24.02
C SER A 17 9.34 -6.88 -24.79
N ARG A 18 8.06 -6.78 -25.14
CA ARG A 18 7.48 -5.67 -25.94
C ARG A 18 7.65 -4.29 -25.28
N GLU A 19 7.81 -4.24 -23.96
CA GLU A 19 7.91 -3.01 -23.18
C GLU A 19 9.37 -2.56 -22.99
N THR A 20 10.31 -3.24 -23.63
CA THR A 20 11.76 -3.07 -23.42
C THR A 20 12.52 -3.11 -24.74
N LYS A 21 13.79 -2.66 -24.72
CA LYS A 21 14.64 -2.67 -25.91
C LYS A 21 15.15 -4.09 -26.20
N MET A 22 15.02 -4.53 -27.46
CA MET A 22 15.41 -5.88 -27.87
C MET A 22 16.86 -6.18 -27.53
N GLU A 23 17.79 -5.24 -27.73
CA GLU A 23 19.21 -5.43 -27.44
C GLU A 23 19.56 -5.52 -25.94
N ASN A 24 18.59 -5.33 -25.06
CA ASN A 24 18.72 -5.47 -23.61
C ASN A 24 18.05 -6.75 -23.08
N GLN A 25 17.65 -7.68 -23.95
CA GLN A 25 16.93 -8.91 -23.60
C GLN A 25 17.79 -10.15 -23.85
N SER A 26 17.65 -11.18 -23.01
CA SER A 26 18.40 -12.43 -23.17
C SER A 26 18.01 -13.26 -24.40
N LEU A 27 16.80 -13.06 -24.93
CA LEU A 27 16.29 -13.79 -26.10
C LEU A 27 16.35 -12.98 -27.41
N ALA A 28 17.04 -11.83 -27.41
CA ALA A 28 17.12 -10.93 -28.55
C ALA A 28 17.50 -11.63 -29.87
N ARG A 29 18.45 -12.57 -29.81
CA ARG A 29 18.96 -13.30 -30.98
C ARG A 29 18.13 -14.54 -31.33
N SER A 30 17.57 -15.21 -30.33
CA SER A 30 16.81 -16.46 -30.52
C SER A 30 15.41 -16.21 -31.10
N ALA A 31 14.80 -15.06 -30.80
CA ALA A 31 13.48 -14.70 -31.31
C ALA A 31 13.49 -14.31 -32.81
N GLU A 32 14.64 -13.91 -33.36
CA GLU A 32 14.78 -13.58 -34.78
C GLU A 32 14.77 -14.83 -35.67
N THR A 33 15.26 -15.95 -35.15
CA THR A 33 15.47 -17.20 -35.90
C THR A 33 14.43 -18.28 -35.62
N ASN A 34 13.62 -18.13 -34.57
CA ASN A 34 12.59 -19.09 -34.18
C ASN A 34 11.19 -18.45 -34.18
N GLY A 35 10.33 -18.90 -35.10
CA GLY A 35 8.98 -18.39 -35.28
C GLY A 35 8.03 -18.64 -34.11
N GLU A 36 8.20 -19.74 -33.37
CA GLU A 36 7.39 -20.05 -32.18
C GLU A 36 7.77 -19.16 -31.00
N LEU A 37 9.08 -18.97 -30.76
CA LEU A 37 9.56 -18.04 -29.73
C LEU A 37 9.07 -16.62 -29.99
N LYS A 38 9.02 -16.21 -31.25
CA LYS A 38 8.53 -14.89 -31.67
C LYS A 38 7.06 -14.65 -31.32
N GLN A 39 6.24 -15.71 -31.23
CA GLN A 39 4.84 -15.60 -30.83
C GLN A 39 4.67 -15.51 -29.30
N ILE A 40 5.46 -16.28 -28.54
CA ILE A 40 5.30 -16.35 -27.08
C ILE A 40 6.04 -15.24 -26.33
N ILE A 41 7.10 -14.66 -26.92
CA ILE A 41 7.96 -13.65 -26.27
C ILE A 41 7.21 -12.42 -25.81
N ASN A 42 6.10 -12.09 -26.47
CA ASN A 42 5.27 -10.92 -26.16
C ASN A 42 4.27 -11.15 -25.03
N VAL A 43 4.00 -12.40 -24.66
CA VAL A 43 2.94 -12.79 -23.72
C VAL A 43 3.44 -13.53 -22.49
N VAL A 44 4.68 -14.03 -22.51
CA VAL A 44 5.32 -14.66 -21.34
C VAL A 44 6.39 -13.70 -20.79
N PRO A 45 6.34 -13.35 -19.50
CA PRO A 45 7.32 -12.45 -18.91
C PRO A 45 8.69 -13.13 -18.74
N TYR A 46 9.75 -12.33 -18.73
CA TYR A 46 11.05 -12.73 -18.20
C TYR A 46 11.00 -12.98 -16.70
N GLU A 47 11.93 -13.78 -16.19
CA GLU A 47 12.09 -14.05 -14.76
C GLU A 47 12.49 -12.83 -13.94
N GLY A 48 13.32 -11.94 -14.52
CA GLY A 48 13.97 -10.90 -13.77
C GLY A 48 14.44 -9.72 -14.61
N ILE A 49 14.70 -8.63 -13.88
CA ILE A 49 15.38 -7.45 -14.41
C ILE A 49 16.68 -7.32 -13.62
N ARG A 50 17.81 -7.47 -14.31
CA ARG A 50 19.15 -7.31 -13.75
C ARG A 50 19.63 -5.89 -13.97
N LYS A 51 20.42 -5.36 -13.03
CA LYS A 51 21.05 -4.04 -13.16
C LYS A 51 21.89 -3.93 -14.44
N GLN A 52 22.66 -4.98 -14.76
CA GLN A 52 23.50 -5.01 -15.96
C GLN A 52 23.80 -6.44 -16.44
N SER A 53 24.03 -6.60 -17.75
CA SER A 53 24.65 -7.79 -18.36
C SER A 53 25.25 -7.42 -19.71
N GLY A 54 26.43 -7.93 -20.07
CA GLY A 54 27.04 -7.69 -21.39
C GLY A 54 27.19 -6.21 -21.78
N GLY A 55 27.38 -5.31 -20.80
CA GLY A 55 27.46 -3.86 -21.03
C GLY A 55 26.10 -3.16 -21.25
N LYS A 56 24.97 -3.87 -21.10
CA LYS A 56 23.62 -3.33 -21.21
C LYS A 56 23.00 -3.11 -19.83
N MET A 57 22.26 -2.01 -19.67
CA MET A 57 21.62 -1.60 -18.42
C MET A 57 20.24 -0.95 -18.69
N PRO A 58 19.15 -1.39 -18.04
CA PRO A 58 19.01 -2.69 -17.36
C PRO A 58 19.04 -3.87 -18.36
N TRP A 59 19.16 -5.09 -17.85
CA TRP A 59 19.10 -6.33 -18.64
C TRP A 59 17.88 -7.16 -18.25
N PHE A 60 17.10 -7.59 -19.24
CA PHE A 60 15.86 -8.36 -19.06
C PHE A 60 16.11 -9.83 -19.40
N GLY A 61 15.85 -10.72 -18.46
CA GLY A 61 16.18 -12.13 -18.59
C GLY A 61 16.07 -12.83 -17.26
N GLY A 62 16.99 -13.74 -16.98
CA GLY A 62 16.90 -14.63 -15.84
C GLY A 62 18.25 -15.20 -15.48
N ASP A 63 18.27 -16.16 -14.58
CA ASP A 63 19.42 -17.03 -14.35
C ASP A 63 19.49 -18.34 -15.17
N PRO A 64 18.41 -18.86 -15.80
CA PRO A 64 18.46 -20.13 -16.52
C PRO A 64 19.45 -20.15 -17.67
N THR A 65 19.44 -19.12 -18.52
CA THR A 65 20.38 -19.04 -19.65
C THR A 65 21.80 -18.70 -19.21
N VAL A 66 21.96 -18.06 -18.04
CA VAL A 66 23.27 -17.70 -17.46
C VAL A 66 23.96 -18.94 -16.89
N TYR A 67 23.21 -19.80 -16.21
CA TYR A 67 23.72 -21.02 -15.58
C TYR A 67 23.53 -22.27 -16.44
N GLY A 68 22.89 -22.15 -17.60
CA GLY A 68 22.72 -23.22 -18.57
C GLY A 68 21.76 -24.33 -18.14
N TRP A 69 20.83 -24.05 -17.21
CA TRP A 69 19.85 -25.04 -16.75
C TRP A 69 18.53 -25.00 -17.53
N ALA A 70 18.26 -23.95 -18.32
CA ALA A 70 17.19 -23.92 -19.31
C ALA A 70 17.54 -23.09 -20.55
N GLU A 71 16.80 -23.31 -21.64
CA GLU A 71 17.00 -22.66 -22.94
C GLU A 71 16.46 -21.22 -23.00
N THR A 72 15.57 -20.83 -22.08
CA THR A 72 14.95 -19.50 -22.05
C THR A 72 14.89 -18.94 -20.63
N ASP A 73 14.85 -17.62 -20.53
CA ASP A 73 14.64 -16.91 -19.26
C ASP A 73 13.15 -16.55 -19.02
N PHE A 74 12.23 -17.21 -19.71
CA PHE A 74 10.81 -16.98 -19.49
C PHE A 74 10.37 -17.57 -18.16
N SER A 75 9.55 -16.81 -17.44
CA SER A 75 8.99 -17.24 -16.16
C SER A 75 7.51 -17.59 -16.31
N LEU A 76 7.26 -18.81 -16.78
CA LEU A 76 5.90 -19.31 -16.97
C LEU A 76 5.09 -19.30 -15.66
N TYR A 77 5.71 -19.71 -14.56
CA TYR A 77 5.07 -19.70 -13.24
C TYR A 77 4.70 -18.28 -12.79
N SER A 78 5.60 -17.31 -12.93
CA SER A 78 5.28 -15.91 -12.58
C SER A 78 4.23 -15.33 -13.52
N GLY A 79 4.33 -15.62 -14.81
CA GLY A 79 3.36 -15.19 -15.83
C GLY A 79 1.95 -15.73 -15.59
N SER A 80 1.82 -16.96 -15.07
CA SER A 80 0.51 -17.55 -14.74
C SER A 80 -0.27 -16.75 -13.69
N HIS A 81 0.42 -16.01 -12.82
CA HIS A 81 -0.19 -15.16 -11.81
C HIS A 81 -0.57 -13.76 -12.33
N ALA A 82 -0.15 -13.36 -13.54
CA ALA A 82 -0.43 -12.03 -14.08
C ALA A 82 -1.94 -11.77 -14.25
N GLY A 83 -2.75 -12.83 -14.44
CA GLY A 83 -4.21 -12.73 -14.47
C GLY A 83 -4.82 -12.17 -13.19
N ILE A 84 -4.14 -12.32 -12.04
CA ILE A 84 -4.54 -11.71 -10.76
C ILE A 84 -4.59 -10.18 -10.91
N PHE A 85 -3.59 -9.57 -11.55
CA PHE A 85 -3.58 -8.12 -11.77
C PHE A 85 -4.73 -7.67 -12.67
N GLY A 86 -5.06 -8.46 -13.70
CA GLY A 86 -6.23 -8.20 -14.55
C GLY A 86 -7.57 -8.29 -13.81
N ALA A 87 -7.65 -9.12 -12.76
CA ALA A 87 -8.83 -9.21 -11.90
C ALA A 87 -8.89 -8.09 -10.84
N LEU A 88 -7.73 -7.61 -10.37
CA LEU A 88 -7.65 -6.57 -9.35
C LEU A 88 -7.92 -5.18 -9.89
N PHE A 89 -7.33 -4.83 -11.03
CA PHE A 89 -7.21 -3.44 -11.48
C PHE A 89 -8.24 -3.05 -12.53
N GLU A 90 -9.02 -2.03 -12.22
CA GLU A 90 -9.94 -1.35 -13.14
C GLU A 90 -9.45 0.10 -13.34
N PRO A 91 -9.29 0.58 -14.59
CA PRO A 91 -8.96 1.97 -14.85
C PRO A 91 -10.12 2.89 -14.45
N THR A 92 -9.81 4.15 -14.18
CA THR A 92 -10.83 5.18 -13.95
C THR A 92 -10.75 6.27 -15.02
N ASN A 93 -11.63 7.27 -14.94
CA ASN A 93 -11.54 8.47 -15.77
C ASN A 93 -10.32 9.36 -15.45
N GLN A 94 -9.55 9.04 -14.40
CA GLN A 94 -8.32 9.73 -14.04
C GLN A 94 -7.14 8.79 -14.27
N GLU A 95 -6.25 9.14 -15.19
CA GLU A 95 -4.99 8.42 -15.38
C GLU A 95 -4.24 8.31 -14.03
N GLY A 96 -3.55 7.20 -13.80
CA GLY A 96 -2.81 6.97 -12.55
C GLY A 96 -3.67 6.72 -11.31
N ILE A 97 -5.01 6.77 -11.41
CA ILE A 97 -5.92 6.33 -10.34
C ILE A 97 -6.65 5.08 -10.82
N LEU A 98 -6.40 3.98 -10.11
CA LEU A 98 -7.02 2.69 -10.37
C LEU A 98 -8.08 2.41 -9.29
N LYS A 99 -9.19 1.79 -9.69
CA LYS A 99 -10.14 1.15 -8.79
C LYS A 99 -9.69 -0.30 -8.61
N ILE A 100 -9.41 -0.67 -7.36
CA ILE A 100 -8.78 -1.96 -7.05
C ILE A 100 -9.78 -2.82 -6.28
N ASP A 101 -10.24 -3.95 -6.85
CA ASP A 101 -11.14 -4.90 -6.16
C ASP A 101 -10.37 -5.65 -5.07
N LEU A 102 -10.69 -5.37 -3.81
CA LEU A 102 -10.02 -5.98 -2.65
C LEU A 102 -10.54 -7.40 -2.35
N LEU A 103 -11.58 -7.85 -3.04
CA LEU A 103 -12.15 -9.19 -2.91
C LEU A 103 -11.77 -10.10 -4.10
N ALA A 104 -11.12 -9.59 -5.14
CA ALA A 104 -10.76 -10.35 -6.35
C ALA A 104 -9.91 -11.61 -6.06
N THR A 105 -9.13 -11.60 -4.98
CA THR A 105 -8.30 -12.74 -4.54
C THR A 105 -8.81 -13.39 -3.25
N GLN A 106 -10.05 -13.13 -2.86
CA GLN A 106 -10.62 -13.74 -1.67
C GLN A 106 -10.87 -15.24 -1.91
N LEU A 107 -9.98 -16.09 -1.39
CA LEU A 107 -10.07 -17.55 -1.51
C LEU A 107 -11.00 -18.20 -0.47
N THR A 108 -11.52 -17.43 0.50
CA THR A 108 -12.34 -17.94 1.61
C THR A 108 -13.81 -17.56 1.46
N LYS A 109 -14.70 -18.37 2.05
CA LYS A 109 -16.17 -18.16 1.99
C LYS A 109 -16.71 -17.06 2.92
N GLY A 110 -15.85 -16.18 3.44
CA GLY A 110 -16.29 -15.07 4.29
C GLY A 110 -17.26 -14.15 3.54
N LYS A 111 -18.40 -13.82 4.15
CA LYS A 111 -19.29 -12.80 3.58
C LYS A 111 -18.61 -11.44 3.68
N ALA A 112 -18.52 -10.74 2.56
CA ALA A 112 -18.04 -9.37 2.46
C ALA A 112 -18.86 -8.62 1.41
N TYR A 113 -19.05 -7.33 1.62
CA TYR A 113 -19.62 -6.43 0.62
C TYR A 113 -18.56 -6.04 -0.41
N PRO A 114 -18.92 -5.71 -1.66
CA PRO A 114 -17.97 -5.20 -2.66
C PRO A 114 -17.11 -4.10 -2.05
N THR A 115 -15.79 -4.27 -2.13
CA THR A 115 -14.83 -3.39 -1.46
C THR A 115 -13.72 -3.00 -2.41
N TYR A 116 -13.46 -1.70 -2.53
CA TYR A 116 -12.56 -1.14 -3.51
C TYR A 116 -11.60 -0.12 -2.90
N LEU A 117 -10.32 -0.21 -3.26
CA LEU A 117 -9.31 0.80 -2.94
C LEU A 117 -9.10 1.72 -4.13
N LEU A 118 -9.09 3.03 -3.90
CA LEU A 118 -8.65 4.03 -4.85
C LEU A 118 -7.56 4.89 -4.21
N TYR A 119 -6.45 5.08 -4.91
CA TYR A 119 -5.34 5.91 -4.46
C TYR A 119 -5.00 6.98 -5.49
N ASN A 120 -4.90 8.22 -5.04
CA ASN A 120 -4.57 9.37 -5.84
C ASN A 120 -3.08 9.74 -5.65
N PRO A 121 -2.22 9.52 -6.67
CA PRO A 121 -0.80 9.89 -6.58
C PRO A 121 -0.54 11.38 -6.79
N TYR A 122 -1.54 12.16 -7.19
CA TYR A 122 -1.37 13.58 -7.48
C TYR A 122 -1.33 14.42 -6.20
N THR A 123 -0.67 15.57 -6.28
CA THR A 123 -0.62 16.58 -5.20
C THR A 123 -1.92 17.38 -5.05
N THR A 124 -2.92 17.12 -5.91
CA THR A 124 -4.24 17.77 -5.89
C THR A 124 -5.33 16.72 -5.81
N ALA A 125 -6.46 17.07 -5.18
CA ALA A 125 -7.63 16.20 -5.14
C ALA A 125 -8.16 15.95 -6.56
N LYS A 126 -8.65 14.74 -6.82
CA LYS A 126 -9.19 14.33 -8.13
C LYS A 126 -10.63 13.86 -8.02
N LYS A 127 -11.43 14.14 -9.05
CA LYS A 127 -12.80 13.66 -9.20
C LYS A 127 -12.81 12.38 -10.03
N VAL A 128 -13.15 11.27 -9.39
CA VAL A 128 -13.23 9.95 -10.01
C VAL A 128 -14.69 9.57 -10.19
N ILE A 129 -15.04 9.10 -11.37
CA ILE A 129 -16.32 8.45 -11.65
C ILE A 129 -16.22 7.04 -11.08
N TYR A 130 -17.02 6.77 -10.05
CA TYR A 130 -17.08 5.49 -9.35
C TYR A 130 -18.34 4.75 -9.77
N GLN A 131 -18.15 3.60 -10.43
CA GLN A 131 -19.23 2.70 -10.82
C GLN A 131 -19.45 1.65 -9.73
N VAL A 132 -20.69 1.47 -9.30
CA VAL A 132 -21.07 0.43 -8.31
C VAL A 132 -21.15 -0.93 -8.99
N LYS A 133 -20.89 -2.02 -8.26
CA LYS A 133 -20.86 -3.37 -8.83
C LYS A 133 -22.25 -3.94 -9.14
N GLY A 134 -23.27 -3.58 -8.36
CA GLY A 134 -24.61 -4.18 -8.40
C GLY A 134 -25.70 -3.32 -9.05
N GLU A 135 -26.86 -3.93 -9.30
CA GLU A 135 -28.03 -3.28 -9.94
C GLU A 135 -28.92 -2.48 -8.96
N GLY A 136 -28.66 -2.57 -7.65
CA GLY A 136 -29.40 -1.88 -6.60
C GLY A 136 -28.73 -0.58 -6.16
N SER A 137 -29.51 0.29 -5.51
CA SER A 137 -28.95 1.46 -4.84
C SER A 137 -28.16 1.05 -3.60
N VAL A 138 -26.98 1.67 -3.41
CA VAL A 138 -26.08 1.40 -2.28
C VAL A 138 -25.62 2.70 -1.62
N ASP A 139 -25.27 2.61 -0.35
CA ASP A 139 -24.49 3.65 0.32
C ASP A 139 -23.01 3.30 0.22
N LEU A 140 -22.16 4.31 -0.01
CA LEU A 140 -20.71 4.13 -0.10
C LEU A 140 -20.08 4.47 1.25
N TYR A 141 -19.54 3.47 1.93
CA TYR A 141 -18.87 3.60 3.21
C TYR A 141 -17.35 3.60 3.03
N ASP A 142 -16.67 4.68 3.44
CA ASP A 142 -15.21 4.76 3.41
C ASP A 142 -14.60 4.25 4.72
N THR A 143 -13.80 3.18 4.67
CA THR A 143 -13.15 2.60 5.86
C THR A 143 -11.96 3.41 6.36
N VAL A 144 -11.44 4.36 5.56
CA VAL A 144 -10.35 5.26 5.98
C VAL A 144 -10.86 6.33 6.92
N THR A 145 -12.11 6.78 6.74
CA THR A 145 -12.76 7.78 7.61
C THR A 145 -13.85 7.19 8.49
N ASN A 146 -14.22 5.92 8.28
CA ASN A 146 -15.36 5.22 8.89
C ASN A 146 -16.69 5.99 8.76
N ARG A 147 -16.93 6.53 7.57
CA ARG A 147 -18.13 7.35 7.29
C ARG A 147 -18.78 6.91 5.98
N VAL A 148 -20.10 7.04 5.93
CA VAL A 148 -20.84 7.00 4.66
C VAL A 148 -20.56 8.31 3.92
N VAL A 149 -19.89 8.21 2.78
CA VAL A 149 -19.43 9.36 1.98
C VAL A 149 -20.38 9.70 0.83
N GLN A 150 -21.19 8.74 0.38
CA GLN A 150 -22.27 8.94 -0.58
C GLN A 150 -23.45 8.05 -0.20
N ARG A 151 -24.68 8.52 -0.44
CA ARG A 151 -25.91 7.78 -0.15
C ARG A 151 -26.71 7.53 -1.41
N ALA A 152 -27.46 6.44 -1.42
CA ALA A 152 -28.40 6.06 -2.47
C ALA A 152 -27.80 6.16 -3.89
N VAL A 153 -26.55 5.69 -4.05
CA VAL A 153 -25.86 5.68 -5.34
C VAL A 153 -26.44 4.57 -6.21
N LEU A 154 -26.92 4.95 -7.40
CA LEU A 154 -27.40 4.04 -8.43
C LEU A 154 -26.46 4.12 -9.64
N ASN A 155 -25.95 2.99 -10.10
CA ASN A 155 -25.00 2.83 -11.21
C ASN A 155 -23.63 3.51 -11.01
N GLU A 156 -23.58 4.82 -10.82
CA GLU A 156 -22.33 5.56 -10.61
C GLU A 156 -22.51 6.86 -9.82
N THR A 157 -21.39 7.37 -9.29
CA THR A 157 -21.30 8.69 -8.65
C THR A 157 -19.91 9.28 -8.82
N THR A 158 -19.73 10.56 -8.48
CA THR A 158 -18.41 11.17 -8.40
C THR A 158 -17.86 11.11 -6.98
N LEU A 159 -16.69 10.51 -6.82
CA LEU A 159 -15.90 10.54 -5.58
C LEU A 159 -14.76 11.53 -5.68
N ILE A 160 -14.48 12.23 -4.58
CA ILE A 160 -13.29 13.07 -4.44
C ILE A 160 -12.21 12.25 -3.74
N ILE A 161 -11.10 12.00 -4.42
CA ILE A 161 -9.95 11.30 -3.84
C ILE A 161 -8.92 12.35 -3.38
N PRO A 162 -8.54 12.39 -2.10
CA PRO A 162 -7.63 13.41 -1.56
C PRO A 162 -6.23 13.34 -2.20
N PRO A 163 -5.45 14.44 -2.19
CA PRO A 163 -4.07 14.44 -2.71
C PRO A 163 -3.16 13.50 -1.93
N ASP A 164 -2.25 12.79 -2.62
CA ASP A 164 -1.41 11.71 -2.08
C ASP A 164 -2.15 10.81 -1.07
N GLY A 165 -3.43 10.52 -1.38
CA GLY A 165 -4.37 9.95 -0.43
C GLY A 165 -5.18 8.81 -1.02
N ALA A 166 -5.75 7.99 -0.15
CA ALA A 166 -6.55 6.85 -0.54
C ALA A 166 -7.93 6.88 0.13
N VAL A 167 -8.89 6.25 -0.54
CA VAL A 167 -10.19 5.87 0.04
C VAL A 167 -10.38 4.38 -0.13
N VAL A 168 -11.09 3.76 0.81
CA VAL A 168 -11.45 2.34 0.73
C VAL A 168 -12.95 2.23 0.86
N ILE A 169 -13.62 2.05 -0.27
CA ILE A 169 -15.07 2.12 -0.39
C ILE A 169 -15.67 0.73 -0.28
N VAL A 170 -16.59 0.56 0.67
CA VAL A 170 -17.45 -0.60 0.81
C VAL A 170 -18.85 -0.22 0.32
N GLU A 171 -19.40 -0.98 -0.61
CA GLU A 171 -20.78 -0.83 -1.10
C GLU A 171 -21.75 -1.52 -0.13
N ILE A 172 -22.36 -0.77 0.78
CA ILE A 172 -23.32 -1.31 1.77
C ILE A 172 -24.77 -1.06 1.31
N PRO A 173 -25.76 -1.87 1.75
CA PRO A 173 -27.15 -1.65 1.39
C PRO A 173 -27.60 -0.24 1.81
N GLU A 174 -28.41 0.40 0.96
CA GLU A 174 -28.93 1.74 1.22
C GLU A 174 -29.60 1.81 2.62
N LYS A 175 -29.31 2.88 3.37
CA LYS A 175 -29.85 3.14 4.72
C LYS A 175 -29.52 2.07 5.77
N ALA A 176 -28.58 1.17 5.47
CA ALA A 176 -28.19 0.16 6.44
C ALA A 176 -27.41 0.79 7.60
N GLU A 177 -27.73 0.35 8.82
CA GLU A 177 -27.08 0.86 10.03
C GLU A 177 -25.65 0.31 10.15
N VAL A 178 -24.71 1.19 10.49
CA VAL A 178 -23.33 0.82 10.85
C VAL A 178 -23.24 0.70 12.37
N ILE A 179 -23.10 -0.53 12.85
CA ILE A 179 -23.05 -0.88 14.26
C ILE A 179 -21.60 -1.15 14.66
N ARG A 180 -21.10 -0.40 15.64
CA ARG A 180 -19.81 -0.65 16.27
C ARG A 180 -19.93 -1.76 17.32
N ARG A 181 -19.04 -2.76 17.27
CA ARG A 181 -18.87 -3.80 18.30
C ARG A 181 -17.40 -3.85 18.68
N GLY A 182 -17.08 -3.31 19.85
CA GLY A 182 -15.69 -3.11 20.27
C GLY A 182 -14.97 -2.16 19.32
N LEU A 183 -13.96 -2.68 18.61
CA LEU A 183 -13.15 -1.95 17.63
C LEU A 183 -13.57 -2.19 16.19
N ASN A 184 -14.59 -3.00 15.95
CA ASN A 184 -15.01 -3.37 14.60
C ASN A 184 -16.36 -2.73 14.27
N ASN A 185 -16.54 -2.37 13.00
CA ASN A 185 -17.76 -1.81 12.46
C ASN A 185 -18.42 -2.85 11.56
N TYR A 186 -19.74 -3.00 11.70
CA TYR A 186 -20.53 -4.01 11.02
C TYR A 186 -21.80 -3.39 10.44
N THR A 187 -22.31 -4.00 9.37
CA THR A 187 -23.67 -3.75 8.87
C THR A 187 -24.31 -5.09 8.56
N ASN A 188 -25.54 -5.30 9.02
CA ASN A 188 -26.27 -6.57 8.84
C ASN A 188 -25.47 -7.82 9.28
N GLY A 189 -24.63 -7.67 10.32
CA GLY A 189 -23.76 -8.73 10.82
C GLY A 189 -22.52 -9.03 9.95
N ILE A 190 -22.29 -8.30 8.86
CA ILE A 190 -21.12 -8.39 8.00
C ILE A 190 -20.10 -7.34 8.41
N TYR A 191 -18.83 -7.75 8.51
CA TYR A 191 -17.71 -6.87 8.88
C TYR A 191 -17.43 -5.84 7.77
N LEU A 192 -17.22 -4.59 8.16
CA LEU A 192 -16.84 -3.49 7.25
C LEU A 192 -15.40 -3.05 7.47
N SER A 193 -15.07 -2.68 8.71
CA SER A 193 -13.78 -2.09 9.04
C SER A 193 -13.45 -2.29 10.51
N SER A 194 -12.19 -2.03 10.87
CA SER A 194 -11.78 -1.86 12.26
C SER A 194 -11.34 -0.41 12.49
N ASN A 195 -11.68 0.10 13.67
CA ASN A 195 -11.07 1.27 14.26
C ASN A 195 -9.59 0.98 14.52
N ARG A 196 -8.76 1.89 14.05
CA ARG A 196 -7.30 1.83 14.10
C ARG A 196 -6.77 3.20 14.51
N SER A 197 -5.70 3.17 15.28
CA SER A 197 -4.83 4.30 15.56
C SER A 197 -3.43 3.88 15.21
N THR A 198 -2.65 4.77 14.61
CA THR A 198 -1.26 4.56 14.25
C THR A 198 -0.40 5.69 14.77
N VAL A 199 0.80 5.36 15.25
CA VAL A 199 1.80 6.31 15.72
C VAL A 199 3.02 6.29 14.80
N SER A 200 3.53 7.47 14.46
CA SER A 200 4.81 7.61 13.75
C SER A 200 5.60 8.79 14.29
N PHE A 201 6.91 8.79 14.03
CA PHE A 201 7.76 9.93 14.37
C PHE A 201 7.65 10.98 13.29
N LYS A 202 7.49 12.25 13.69
CA LYS A 202 7.50 13.37 12.75
C LYS A 202 8.94 13.75 12.43
N ASN A 203 9.26 13.82 11.14
CA ASN A 203 10.56 14.30 10.63
C ASN A 203 11.80 13.59 11.19
N LEU A 204 11.66 12.34 11.67
CA LEU A 204 12.77 11.49 12.08
C LEU A 204 12.67 10.16 11.35
N ASN A 205 13.79 9.72 10.80
CA ASN A 205 13.94 8.46 10.11
C ASN A 205 14.86 7.53 10.88
N ASN A 206 14.81 6.26 10.50
CA ASN A 206 15.69 5.27 11.07
C ASN A 206 17.14 5.58 10.69
N PHE A 207 18.02 5.57 11.68
CA PHE A 207 19.44 5.92 11.62
C PHE A 207 19.78 7.41 11.53
N ASP A 208 18.82 8.31 11.76
CA ASP A 208 19.13 9.73 11.87
C ASP A 208 20.02 10.04 13.08
N THR A 209 20.89 11.03 12.92
CA THR A 209 21.72 11.58 14.01
C THR A 209 21.00 12.74 14.69
N VAL A 210 20.98 12.72 16.02
CA VAL A 210 20.49 13.81 16.88
C VAL A 210 21.62 14.30 17.78
N SER A 211 21.64 15.60 18.08
CA SER A 211 22.69 16.21 18.90
C SER A 211 22.15 17.40 19.72
N GLY A 212 22.75 17.63 20.88
CA GLY A 212 22.35 18.68 21.80
C GLY A 212 20.89 18.56 22.23
N GLN A 213 20.18 19.69 22.29
CA GLN A 213 18.76 19.73 22.59
C GLN A 213 17.92 19.48 21.33
N PHE A 214 17.01 18.54 21.41
CA PHE A 214 16.11 18.21 20.30
C PHE A 214 14.72 17.84 20.82
N THR A 215 13.73 17.85 19.92
CA THR A 215 12.35 17.48 20.23
C THR A 215 11.97 16.26 19.41
N ILE A 216 11.40 15.26 20.08
CA ILE A 216 10.69 14.19 19.41
C ILE A 216 9.21 14.57 19.41
N GLU A 217 8.62 14.65 18.22
CA GLU A 217 7.18 14.85 18.01
C GLU A 217 6.60 13.59 17.36
N LEU A 218 5.47 13.14 17.86
CA LEU A 218 4.72 12.01 17.30
C LEU A 218 3.55 12.50 16.47
N VAL A 219 3.34 11.84 15.33
CA VAL A 219 2.11 11.94 14.54
C VAL A 219 1.23 10.75 14.91
N ILE A 220 0.07 11.05 15.50
CA ILE A 220 -0.91 10.04 15.88
C ILE A 220 -2.13 10.25 15.00
N THR A 221 -2.50 9.24 14.23
CA THR A 221 -3.62 9.30 13.28
C THR A 221 -4.49 8.07 13.43
N GLY A 222 -5.78 8.20 13.15
CA GLY A 222 -6.72 7.09 13.22
C GLY A 222 -7.89 7.31 12.27
N ASN A 223 -8.61 6.22 11.99
CA ASN A 223 -9.84 6.27 11.20
C ASN A 223 -11.09 6.47 12.07
N PHE A 224 -10.92 6.84 13.33
CA PHE A 224 -12.00 7.16 14.26
C PHE A 224 -11.48 8.14 15.32
N GLU A 225 -12.39 8.90 15.92
CA GLU A 225 -12.04 9.83 16.99
C GLU A 225 -11.87 9.06 18.30
N ASP A 226 -10.69 9.16 18.89
CA ASP A 226 -10.37 8.63 20.21
C ASP A 226 -9.37 9.53 20.94
N ALA A 227 -9.60 9.75 22.22
CA ALA A 227 -8.67 10.52 23.03
C ALA A 227 -7.42 9.68 23.31
N ILE A 228 -6.25 10.32 23.32
CA ILE A 228 -5.01 9.69 23.76
C ILE A 228 -5.07 9.57 25.28
N LYS A 229 -4.95 8.35 25.79
CA LYS A 229 -4.89 8.07 27.23
C LYS A 229 -3.46 8.14 27.74
N GLU A 230 -2.54 7.50 27.01
CA GLU A 230 -1.12 7.40 27.35
C GLU A 230 -0.29 7.54 26.07
N ALA A 231 0.78 8.32 26.13
CA ALA A 231 1.77 8.46 25.06
C ALA A 231 3.16 8.49 25.69
N ASP A 232 3.94 7.46 25.42
CA ASP A 232 5.21 7.20 26.09
C ASP A 232 6.32 6.99 25.06
N LEU A 233 7.51 7.46 25.39
CA LEU A 233 8.75 7.20 24.67
C LEU A 233 9.69 6.36 25.54
N TYR A 234 10.21 5.29 24.97
CA TYR A 234 11.19 4.42 25.61
C TYR A 234 12.53 4.57 24.91
N ILE A 235 13.57 4.93 25.65
CA ILE A 235 14.96 4.99 25.17
C ILE A 235 15.80 4.08 26.06
N GLY A 236 16.17 2.91 25.56
CA GLY A 236 16.75 1.87 26.42
C GLY A 236 15.75 1.43 27.50
N ASN A 237 16.11 1.63 28.76
CA ASN A 237 15.25 1.34 29.92
C ASN A 237 14.54 2.57 30.48
N GLU A 238 14.77 3.76 29.91
CA GLU A 238 14.20 5.01 30.38
C GLU A 238 12.86 5.29 29.70
N LEU A 239 11.92 5.80 30.49
CA LEU A 239 10.57 6.17 30.08
C LEU A 239 10.42 7.69 30.12
N PHE A 240 9.94 8.26 29.02
CA PHE A 240 9.59 9.67 28.93
C PHE A 240 8.13 9.81 28.52
N ARG A 241 7.32 10.48 29.34
CA ARG A 241 5.94 10.80 29.00
C ARG A 241 5.91 11.99 28.05
N LEU A 242 5.10 11.88 26.99
CA LEU A 242 4.90 12.97 26.06
C LEU A 242 3.80 13.90 26.55
N THR A 243 4.02 15.20 26.34
CA THR A 243 3.02 16.26 26.52
C THR A 243 2.74 16.84 25.14
N ASP A 244 1.46 16.94 24.75
CA ASP A 244 1.05 17.40 23.42
C ASP A 244 1.76 16.65 22.28
N ASN A 245 1.87 15.32 22.42
CA ASN A 245 2.57 14.42 21.49
C ASN A 245 4.07 14.71 21.32
N MET A 246 4.67 15.46 22.24
CA MET A 246 6.07 15.85 22.17
C MET A 246 6.83 15.54 23.45
N VAL A 247 8.14 15.34 23.30
CA VAL A 247 9.10 15.34 24.40
C VAL A 247 10.37 16.06 23.98
N ARG A 248 10.89 16.91 24.86
CA ARG A 248 12.19 17.56 24.70
C ARG A 248 13.26 16.75 25.39
N LEU A 249 14.35 16.47 24.68
CA LEU A 249 15.47 15.67 25.16
C LEU A 249 16.78 16.42 24.92
N ASP A 250 17.81 15.96 25.60
CA ASP A 250 19.17 16.46 25.45
C ASP A 250 20.12 15.27 25.33
N THR A 251 20.86 15.17 24.22
CA THR A 251 21.75 14.02 23.98
C THR A 251 22.85 13.90 25.03
N ARG A 252 23.18 14.99 25.72
CA ARG A 252 24.16 15.01 26.83
C ARG A 252 23.75 14.18 28.03
N ASN A 253 22.46 13.84 28.15
CA ASN A 253 21.94 12.98 29.20
C ASN A 253 22.07 11.49 28.86
N PHE A 254 22.53 11.15 27.67
CA PHE A 254 22.65 9.78 27.19
C PHE A 254 24.09 9.45 26.82
N GLU A 255 24.48 8.18 26.94
CA GLU A 255 25.72 7.72 26.33
C GLU A 255 25.64 7.86 24.80
N ARG A 256 26.75 8.30 24.20
CA ARG A 256 26.88 8.43 22.75
C ARG A 256 26.67 7.10 22.01
N GLY A 257 26.13 7.20 20.80
CA GLY A 257 25.98 6.07 19.87
C GLY A 257 24.53 5.72 19.57
N ALA A 258 24.33 4.54 18.98
CA ALA A 258 23.01 4.10 18.52
C ALA A 258 22.08 3.74 19.70
N LYS A 259 20.90 4.34 19.74
CA LYS A 259 19.85 4.04 20.71
C LYS A 259 18.58 3.60 19.99
N LYS A 260 17.92 2.57 20.53
CA LYS A 260 16.56 2.19 20.12
C LYS A 260 15.58 3.13 20.83
N VAL A 261 14.76 3.82 20.04
CA VAL A 261 13.75 4.77 20.50
C VAL A 261 12.39 4.21 20.10
N THR A 262 11.56 3.85 21.07
CA THR A 262 10.25 3.25 20.85
C THR A 262 9.17 4.18 21.38
N ALA A 263 8.27 4.64 20.51
CA ALA A 263 7.07 5.36 20.90
C ALA A 263 5.92 4.36 21.05
N LYS A 264 5.18 4.46 22.14
CA LYS A 264 3.97 3.66 22.38
C LYS A 264 2.82 4.60 22.74
N VAL A 265 1.70 4.42 22.07
CA VAL A 265 0.48 5.20 22.32
C VAL A 265 -0.65 4.25 22.67
N ILE A 266 -1.44 4.63 23.68
CA ILE A 266 -2.67 3.95 24.07
C ILE A 266 -3.80 4.99 24.09
N THR A 267 -4.90 4.66 23.44
CA THR A 267 -6.12 5.48 23.36
C THR A 267 -7.10 5.15 24.48
N ALA A 268 -8.10 6.01 24.70
CA ALA A 268 -9.08 5.86 25.78
C ALA A 268 -9.91 4.59 25.67
N HIS A 269 -10.18 4.10 24.45
CA HIS A 269 -10.87 2.82 24.23
C HIS A 269 -9.92 1.62 24.11
N GLY A 270 -8.64 1.78 24.45
CA GLY A 270 -7.69 0.68 24.60
C GLY A 270 -7.02 0.22 23.31
N LEU A 271 -7.12 0.95 22.20
CA LEU A 271 -6.20 0.71 21.08
C LEU A 271 -4.81 1.14 21.48
N SER A 272 -3.83 0.29 21.15
CA SER A 272 -2.42 0.62 21.27
C SER A 272 -1.72 0.47 19.93
N ASP A 273 -0.77 1.35 19.66
CA ASP A 273 0.18 1.19 18.57
C ASP A 273 1.60 1.57 19.04
N GLU A 274 2.60 1.01 18.36
CA GLU A 274 4.00 1.30 18.64
C GLU A 274 4.81 1.55 17.37
N SER A 275 5.76 2.47 17.47
CA SER A 275 6.71 2.76 16.40
C SER A 275 8.12 2.79 16.97
N THR A 276 9.07 2.24 16.22
CA THR A 276 10.47 2.16 16.65
C THR A 276 11.38 2.76 15.61
N LEU A 277 12.32 3.60 16.06
CA LEU A 277 13.50 4.02 15.31
C LEU A 277 14.77 3.63 16.04
N ARG A 278 15.88 3.58 15.30
CA ARG A 278 17.22 3.63 15.86
C ARG A 278 17.82 4.99 15.53
N LEU A 279 18.19 5.79 16.53
CA LEU A 279 18.81 7.11 16.33
C LEU A 279 20.25 7.08 16.86
N TYR A 280 21.14 7.87 16.26
CA TYR A 280 22.50 8.08 16.77
C TYR A 280 22.55 9.34 17.61
N PHE A 281 22.91 9.20 18.89
CA PHE A 281 23.01 10.31 19.83
C PHE A 281 24.48 10.79 19.89
N GLU A 282 24.71 12.08 19.62
CA GLU A 282 26.03 12.74 19.65
C GLU A 282 26.20 13.79 20.76
#